data_AF-A0A420HER0-F1
#
_entry.id   AF-A0A420HER0-F1
#
_cell.length_a   1.000
_cell.length_b   1.000
_cell.length_c   1.000
_cell.angle_alpha   90.00
_cell.angle_beta   90.00
_cell.angle_gamma   90.00
#
_symmetry.space_group_name_H-M   'P 1'
#
loop_
_entity.id
_entity.type
_entity.pdbx_description
1 polymer ?
#
loop_
_entity_poly.entity_id
_entity_poly.type
_entity_poly.pdbx_seq_one_letter_code
_entity_poly.pdbx_strand_id
1 'polypeptide(L)'
;MTTNPNSMKTQNLIRNPNVSLLVHDWVSHRPPTTTRHGSVPSGSPPPEATGSSLASLLLNINTSAMSSISATIFGQARLVDRGTEEERYYREAHLDNNTFVEGESFRRENGFLQTERQDGGRETYIERDEVRVVIVVITDVRVSDWKGRISDWSITSRGVLN
;
A
#
# COMPACT_ATOMS: atom_id res chain seq x y z
N MET A 1 3.62 11.35 1.73
CA MET A 1 3.03 10.99 0.43
C MET A 1 3.46 12.00 -0.63
N THR A 2 3.31 11.69 -1.93
CA THR A 2 3.60 12.64 -3.03
C THR A 2 2.33 13.08 -3.76
N THR A 3 2.37 14.25 -4.42
CA THR A 3 1.25 14.77 -5.21
C THR A 3 1.71 15.71 -6.33
N ASN A 4 0.96 15.77 -7.44
CA ASN A 4 1.22 16.71 -8.53
C ASN A 4 0.89 18.15 -8.08
N PRO A 5 1.80 19.13 -8.25
CA PRO A 5 1.63 20.51 -7.77
C PRO A 5 0.42 21.23 -8.37
N ASN A 6 0.03 20.87 -9.60
CA ASN A 6 -1.08 21.51 -10.32
C ASN A 6 -2.44 20.84 -10.04
N SER A 7 -2.47 19.78 -9.22
CA SER A 7 -3.71 19.08 -8.91
C SER A 7 -4.62 19.87 -7.96
N MET A 8 -5.93 19.63 -8.05
CA MET A 8 -6.90 20.15 -7.07
C MET A 8 -6.57 19.68 -5.65
N LYS A 9 -6.02 18.47 -5.52
CA LYS A 9 -5.57 17.94 -4.23
C LYS A 9 -4.55 18.88 -3.58
N THR A 10 -3.52 19.28 -4.33
CA THR A 10 -2.52 20.24 -3.82
C THR A 10 -3.14 21.56 -3.43
N GLN A 11 -4.04 22.11 -4.26
CA GLN A 11 -4.73 23.36 -3.95
C GLN A 11 -5.58 23.25 -2.68
N ASN A 12 -6.28 22.12 -2.49
CA ASN A 12 -7.10 21.86 -1.31
C ASN A 12 -6.23 21.73 -0.05
N LEU A 13 -5.09 21.04 -0.14
CA LEU A 13 -4.14 20.90 0.98
C LEU A 13 -3.56 22.25 1.42
N ILE A 14 -3.27 23.15 0.47
CA ILE A 14 -2.80 24.51 0.77
C ILE A 14 -3.89 25.33 1.47
N ARG A 15 -5.14 25.21 1.03
CA ARG A 15 -6.28 25.97 1.58
C ARG A 15 -6.75 25.46 2.93
N ASN A 16 -6.75 24.15 3.13
CA ASN A 16 -7.15 23.52 4.37
C ASN A 16 -6.18 22.37 4.70
N PRO A 17 -5.26 22.58 5.65
CA PRO A 17 -4.31 21.56 6.04
C PRO A 17 -4.94 20.43 6.85
N ASN A 18 -6.16 20.58 7.39
CA ASN A 18 -6.80 19.52 8.17
C ASN A 18 -7.29 18.41 7.23
N VAL A 19 -6.70 17.23 7.35
CA VAL A 19 -6.93 16.09 6.46
C VAL A 19 -7.25 14.81 7.23
N SER A 20 -7.87 13.87 6.52
CA SER A 20 -8.01 12.49 6.93
C SER A 20 -7.45 11.57 5.85
N LEU A 21 -6.56 10.65 6.23
CA LEU A 21 -6.06 9.58 5.38
C LEU A 21 -6.79 8.28 5.72
N LEU A 22 -7.40 7.65 4.72
CA LEU A 22 -7.99 6.32 4.88
C LEU A 22 -7.01 5.27 4.35
N VAL A 23 -6.66 4.31 5.20
CA VAL A 23 -5.84 3.15 4.86
C VAL A 23 -6.68 1.90 5.08
N HIS A 24 -6.60 0.93 4.19
CA HIS A 24 -7.26 -0.37 4.32
C HIS A 24 -6.31 -1.49 3.93
N ASP A 25 -6.49 -2.67 4.51
CA ASP A 25 -5.71 -3.87 4.19
C ASP A 25 -6.29 -4.58 2.96
N TRP A 26 -5.90 -4.15 1.77
CA TRP A 26 -6.15 -4.97 0.59
C TRP A 26 -5.27 -6.22 0.63
N VAL A 27 -5.90 -7.38 0.67
CA VAL A 27 -5.21 -8.66 0.53
C VAL A 27 -4.86 -8.83 -0.94
N SER A 28 -3.61 -8.55 -1.30
CA SER A 28 -3.09 -9.00 -2.59
C SER A 28 -3.03 -10.53 -2.57
N HIS A 29 -3.65 -11.20 -3.54
CA HIS A 29 -3.44 -12.63 -3.79
C HIS A 29 -1.98 -12.88 -4.17
N ARG A 30 -1.06 -12.91 -3.20
CA ARG A 30 0.08 -13.78 -3.37
C ARG A 30 -0.49 -15.18 -3.29
N PRO A 31 -0.41 -16.00 -4.36
CA PRO A 31 -0.62 -17.43 -4.20
C PRO A 31 0.21 -17.83 -2.98
N PRO A 32 -0.33 -18.63 -2.05
CA PRO A 32 0.48 -19.13 -0.95
C PRO A 32 1.70 -19.75 -1.61
N THR A 33 2.87 -19.11 -1.45
CA THR A 33 4.13 -19.69 -1.86
C THR A 33 4.22 -20.93 -0.99
N THR A 34 3.84 -22.06 -1.57
CA THR A 34 3.99 -23.37 -0.97
C THR A 34 5.46 -23.47 -0.64
N THR A 35 5.78 -23.22 0.63
CA THR A 35 7.05 -23.57 1.23
C THR A 35 7.16 -25.08 1.08
N ARG A 36 7.73 -25.50 -0.05
CA ARG A 36 8.36 -26.80 -0.22
C ARG A 36 9.55 -26.80 0.74
N HIS A 37 9.32 -27.10 2.00
CA HIS A 37 10.35 -27.66 2.85
C HIS A 37 9.78 -28.90 3.51
N GLY A 38 10.28 -30.04 3.06
CA GLY A 38 9.83 -31.34 3.48
C GLY A 38 10.11 -31.61 4.96
N SER A 39 9.17 -32.30 5.59
CA SER A 39 9.41 -33.45 6.47
C SER A 39 8.06 -33.95 6.98
N VAL A 40 7.73 -35.20 6.67
CA VAL A 40 6.59 -35.94 7.21
C VAL A 40 6.97 -36.37 8.65
N PRO A 41 6.00 -36.54 9.58
CA PRO A 41 5.59 -37.91 9.86
C PRO A 41 4.08 -38.12 10.12
N SER A 42 3.57 -39.14 9.43
CA SER A 42 2.52 -40.12 9.79
C SER A 42 1.30 -39.69 10.61
N GLY A 43 0.13 -39.72 9.96
CA GLY A 43 -1.18 -39.75 10.61
C GLY A 43 -2.34 -39.41 9.66
N SER A 44 -2.76 -40.39 8.84
CA SER A 44 -4.00 -40.44 8.01
C SER A 44 -4.05 -39.63 6.68
N PRO A 45 -4.36 -40.26 5.51
CA PRO A 45 -4.80 -39.59 4.27
C PRO A 45 -6.34 -39.70 4.05
N PRO A 46 -6.99 -39.13 2.99
CA PRO A 46 -7.06 -37.77 2.39
C PRO A 46 -8.57 -37.32 2.19
N PRO A 47 -8.99 -36.23 1.48
CA PRO A 47 -8.95 -36.17 -0.01
C PRO A 47 -8.67 -34.76 -0.61
N GLU A 48 -7.80 -34.72 -1.62
CA GLU A 48 -7.86 -33.95 -2.89
C GLU A 48 -8.65 -32.62 -3.05
N ALA A 49 -8.89 -31.82 -2.02
CA ALA A 49 -9.54 -30.52 -2.21
C ALA A 49 -8.58 -29.40 -2.68
N THR A 50 -7.26 -29.65 -2.72
CA THR A 50 -6.25 -28.59 -2.94
C THR A 50 -5.60 -28.59 -4.32
N GLY A 51 -6.18 -29.30 -5.31
CA GLY A 51 -5.66 -29.38 -6.67
C GLY A 51 -6.50 -28.71 -7.76
N SER A 52 -7.78 -28.38 -7.50
CA SER A 52 -8.65 -27.82 -8.54
C SER A 52 -8.56 -26.30 -8.60
N SER A 53 -8.50 -25.76 -9.82
CA SER A 53 -8.56 -24.32 -10.08
C SER A 53 -9.80 -23.68 -9.45
N LEU A 54 -10.90 -24.42 -9.36
CA LEU A 54 -12.13 -23.99 -8.70
C LEU A 54 -11.98 -23.92 -7.16
N ALA A 55 -11.36 -24.91 -6.51
CA ALA A 55 -11.14 -24.86 -5.07
C ALA A 55 -10.18 -23.72 -4.70
N SER A 56 -9.11 -23.53 -5.48
CA SER A 56 -8.22 -22.37 -5.35
C SER A 56 -8.95 -21.05 -5.61
N LEU A 57 -9.82 -20.98 -6.60
CA LEU A 57 -10.65 -19.81 -6.89
C LEU A 57 -11.62 -19.49 -5.73
N LEU A 58 -12.33 -20.49 -5.20
CA LEU A 58 -13.26 -20.32 -4.08
C LEU A 58 -12.55 -19.91 -2.80
N LEU A 59 -11.36 -20.48 -2.52
CA LEU A 59 -10.51 -20.05 -1.42
C LEU A 59 -10.02 -18.60 -1.61
N ASN A 60 -9.62 -18.25 -2.83
CA ASN A 60 -9.20 -16.89 -3.18
C ASN A 60 -10.35 -15.90 -3.04
N ILE A 61 -11.58 -16.25 -3.45
CA ILE A 61 -12.78 -15.41 -3.30
C ILE A 61 -13.09 -15.18 -1.82
N ASN A 62 -13.09 -16.23 -1.01
CA ASN A 62 -13.34 -16.12 0.43
C ASN A 62 -12.28 -15.27 1.13
N THR A 63 -11.02 -15.35 0.71
CA THR A 63 -9.93 -14.56 1.29
C THR A 63 -10.02 -13.09 0.87
N SER A 64 -10.38 -12.78 -0.38
CA SER A 64 -10.61 -11.40 -0.86
C SER A 64 -11.74 -10.69 -0.11
N ALA A 65 -12.78 -11.44 0.27
CA ALA A 65 -13.95 -10.90 0.96
C ALA A 65 -13.65 -10.54 2.43
N MET A 66 -12.54 -11.04 3.00
CA MET A 66 -12.14 -10.79 4.39
C MET A 66 -11.18 -9.60 4.55
N SER A 67 -11.27 -8.54 3.73
CA SER A 67 -10.53 -7.29 4.00
C SER A 67 -10.89 -6.82 5.41
N SER A 68 -9.88 -6.89 6.26
CA SER A 68 -9.83 -6.95 7.70
C SER A 68 -10.21 -5.71 8.48
N ILE A 69 -9.59 -4.63 8.03
CA ILE A 69 -9.15 -3.55 8.90
C ILE A 69 -9.04 -2.28 8.06
N SER A 70 -9.66 -1.21 8.56
CA SER A 70 -9.45 0.13 8.03
C SER A 70 -8.96 1.06 9.14
N ALA A 71 -8.12 2.02 8.76
CA ALA A 71 -7.62 3.07 9.65
C ALA A 71 -7.89 4.43 9.01
N THR A 72 -8.67 5.26 9.70
CA THR A 72 -8.83 6.67 9.38
C THR A 72 -7.88 7.47 10.27
N ILE A 73 -6.85 8.04 9.66
CA ILE A 73 -5.80 8.81 10.31
C ILE A 73 -6.09 10.29 10.08
N PHE A 74 -6.31 11.04 11.14
CA PHE A 74 -6.53 12.48 11.11
C PHE A 74 -5.22 13.23 11.36
N GLY A 75 -5.07 14.40 10.75
CA GLY A 75 -3.89 15.21 10.98
C GLY A 75 -3.85 16.50 10.17
N GLN A 76 -2.70 17.18 10.25
CA GLN A 76 -2.41 18.39 9.50
C GLN A 76 -1.38 18.13 8.42
N ALA A 77 -1.74 18.45 7.17
CA ALA A 77 -0.89 18.31 6.02
C ALA A 77 -0.06 19.59 5.77
N ARG A 78 1.21 19.38 5.40
CA ARG A 78 2.10 20.43 4.91
C ARG A 78 2.84 19.94 3.68
N LEU A 79 2.99 20.82 2.69
CA LEU A 79 3.90 20.60 1.56
C LEU A 79 5.33 20.93 1.99
N VAL A 80 6.26 20.03 1.67
CA VAL A 80 7.69 20.25 1.90
C VAL A 80 8.20 21.25 0.87
N ASP A 81 9.08 22.15 1.31
CA ASP A 81 9.68 23.17 0.45
C ASP A 81 10.69 22.55 -0.51
N ARG A 82 10.74 23.09 -1.73
CA ARG A 82 11.58 22.56 -2.81
C ARG A 82 13.06 22.79 -2.51
N GLY A 83 13.88 21.80 -2.85
CA GLY A 83 15.34 21.87 -2.71
C GLY A 83 15.84 21.75 -1.28
N THR A 84 14.97 21.42 -0.33
CA THR A 84 15.36 21.16 1.05
C THR A 84 15.90 19.74 1.21
N GLU A 85 16.76 19.52 2.21
CA GLU A 85 17.23 18.16 2.55
C GLU A 85 16.08 17.26 2.99
N GLU A 86 15.07 17.82 3.66
CA GLU A 86 13.83 17.14 4.04
C GLU A 86 13.10 16.57 2.81
N GLU A 87 13.00 17.37 1.74
CA GLU A 87 12.39 16.93 0.49
C GLU A 87 13.17 15.78 -0.15
N ARG A 88 14.51 15.88 -0.18
CA ARG A 88 15.40 14.84 -0.71
C ARG A 88 15.23 13.53 0.07
N TYR A 89 15.30 13.60 1.39
CA TYR A 89 15.17 12.46 2.28
C TYR A 89 13.84 11.72 2.07
N TYR A 90 12.72 12.45 2.09
CA TYR A 90 11.43 11.81 1.90
C TYR A 90 11.25 11.28 0.47
N ARG A 91 11.78 11.96 -0.55
CA ARG A 91 11.73 11.46 -1.94
C ARG A 91 12.47 10.13 -2.08
N GLU A 92 13.68 10.03 -1.53
CA GLU A 92 14.47 8.79 -1.49
C GLU A 92 13.72 7.70 -0.72
N ALA A 93 13.21 8.00 0.47
CA ALA A 93 12.39 7.06 1.24
C ALA A 93 11.14 6.58 0.48
N HIS A 94 10.52 7.43 -0.36
CA HIS A 94 9.40 6.98 -1.20
C HIS A 94 9.89 6.04 -2.32
N LEU A 95 11.03 6.32 -2.95
CA LEU A 95 11.61 5.44 -3.99
C LEU A 95 12.03 4.08 -3.44
N ASP A 96 12.56 4.05 -2.22
CA ASP A 96 13.00 2.83 -1.54
C ASP A 96 11.83 1.97 -1.07
N ASN A 97 10.70 2.60 -0.70
CA ASN A 97 9.51 1.87 -0.24
C ASN A 97 8.57 1.49 -1.39
N ASN A 98 8.61 2.18 -2.53
CA ASN A 98 7.85 1.83 -3.73
C ASN A 98 8.66 0.86 -4.61
N THR A 99 8.98 -0.31 -4.06
CA THR A 99 9.68 -1.41 -4.74
C THR A 99 8.70 -2.31 -5.48
N PHE A 100 7.77 -1.74 -6.26
CA PHE A 100 6.95 -2.54 -7.16
C PHE A 100 7.87 -3.27 -8.15
N VAL A 101 8.17 -4.52 -7.83
CA VAL A 101 9.00 -5.41 -8.65
C VAL A 101 8.22 -5.72 -9.91
N GLU A 102 8.87 -5.49 -11.04
CA GLU A 102 8.53 -5.96 -12.37
C GLU A 102 8.22 -7.49 -12.35
N GLY A 103 7.02 -7.89 -12.81
CA GLY A 103 6.59 -9.28 -12.98
C GLY A 103 5.48 -9.69 -12.01
N GLU A 104 4.23 -9.85 -12.45
CA GLU A 104 3.83 -10.83 -13.45
C GLU A 104 2.97 -10.20 -14.56
N SER A 105 3.61 -9.75 -15.64
CA SER A 105 2.98 -9.91 -16.95
C SER A 105 2.71 -11.40 -17.09
N PHE A 106 1.44 -11.80 -17.01
CA PHE A 106 0.98 -13.08 -17.51
C PHE A 106 1.71 -13.32 -18.82
N ARG A 107 2.57 -14.35 -18.88
CA ARG A 107 3.12 -14.84 -20.14
C ARG A 107 1.93 -15.30 -20.98
N ARG A 108 1.32 -14.39 -21.75
CA ARG A 108 0.45 -14.75 -22.87
C ARG A 108 1.36 -15.41 -23.89
N GLU A 109 1.29 -16.72 -23.91
CA GLU A 109 1.70 -17.56 -25.02
C GLU A 109 0.81 -17.19 -26.23
N ASN A 110 1.18 -16.12 -26.94
CA ASN A 110 0.93 -15.91 -28.38
C ASN A 110 1.45 -14.52 -28.78
N GLY A 111 2.44 -14.53 -29.67
CA GLY A 111 3.33 -13.43 -29.97
C GLY A 111 2.71 -12.16 -30.58
N PHE A 112 3.62 -11.21 -30.79
CA PHE A 112 3.47 -9.88 -31.42
C PHE A 112 2.97 -8.75 -30.52
N LEU A 113 3.88 -8.09 -29.78
CA LEU A 113 4.14 -6.63 -29.82
C LEU A 113 5.37 -6.28 -28.95
N GLN A 114 6.01 -5.17 -29.29
CA GLN A 114 7.34 -4.70 -28.87
C GLN A 114 7.62 -4.70 -27.36
N THR A 115 8.87 -5.04 -27.01
CA THR A 115 9.52 -4.76 -25.72
C THR A 115 9.59 -3.26 -25.50
N GLU A 116 8.59 -2.69 -24.83
CA GLU A 116 8.84 -1.58 -23.92
C GLU A 116 9.00 -2.19 -22.53
N ARG A 117 10.18 -2.03 -21.93
CA ARG A 117 10.35 -2.23 -20.49
C ARG A 117 9.45 -1.22 -19.80
N GLN A 118 8.21 -1.61 -19.52
CA GLN A 118 7.29 -0.79 -18.76
C GLN A 118 7.76 -0.83 -17.31
N ASP A 119 8.63 0.13 -16.99
CA ASP A 119 8.88 0.58 -15.63
C ASP A 119 7.52 0.72 -14.91
N GLY A 120 7.35 0.03 -13.79
CA GLY A 120 6.08 -0.13 -13.05
C GLY A 120 5.56 1.16 -12.41
N GLY A 121 5.59 2.28 -13.13
CA GLY A 121 5.23 3.62 -12.68
C GLY A 121 6.27 4.29 -11.78
N ARG A 122 7.43 3.66 -11.52
CA ARG A 122 8.42 4.11 -10.53
C ARG A 122 9.11 5.41 -10.94
N GLU A 123 9.60 5.50 -12.18
CA GLU A 123 10.26 6.68 -12.73
C GLU A 123 9.26 7.62 -13.41
N THR A 124 8.15 7.08 -13.95
CA THR A 124 7.13 7.91 -14.63
C THR A 124 6.46 8.92 -13.68
N TYR A 125 6.32 8.60 -12.39
CA TYR A 125 5.62 9.48 -11.44
C TYR A 125 6.53 10.47 -10.71
N ILE A 126 7.85 10.24 -10.63
CA ILE A 126 8.76 11.08 -9.82
C ILE A 126 9.74 11.87 -10.71
N GLU A 127 10.10 11.36 -11.89
CA GLU A 127 11.08 12.04 -12.76
C GLU A 127 10.44 12.85 -13.89
N ARG A 128 9.25 12.47 -14.38
CA ARG A 128 8.56 13.19 -15.46
C ARG A 128 7.56 14.25 -15.01
N ASP A 129 6.98 14.07 -13.82
CA ASP A 129 6.08 15.04 -13.19
C ASP A 129 6.79 15.67 -11.98
N GLU A 130 6.74 17.00 -11.87
CA GLU A 130 7.37 17.76 -10.79
C GLU A 130 6.63 17.54 -9.45
N VAL A 131 6.66 16.34 -8.89
CA VAL A 131 5.88 15.97 -7.70
C VAL A 131 6.38 16.67 -6.43
N ARG A 132 5.42 17.02 -5.57
CA ARG A 132 5.66 17.60 -4.25
C ARG A 132 5.51 16.55 -3.17
N VAL A 133 6.38 16.61 -2.17
CA VAL A 133 6.26 15.81 -0.94
C VAL A 133 5.26 16.49 0.00
N VAL A 134 4.35 15.70 0.55
CA VAL A 134 3.38 16.09 1.56
C VAL A 134 3.63 15.26 2.82
N ILE A 135 3.81 15.97 3.94
CA ILE A 135 3.91 15.41 5.28
C ILE A 135 2.57 15.63 5.97
N VAL A 136 2.10 14.62 6.70
CA VAL A 136 0.92 14.74 7.56
C VAL A 136 1.35 14.51 9.00
N VAL A 137 1.19 15.54 9.83
CA VAL A 137 1.37 15.45 11.28
C VAL A 137 0.11 14.82 11.84
N ILE A 138 0.21 13.58 12.30
CA ILE A 138 -0.91 12.79 12.78
C ILE A 138 -1.36 13.30 14.15
N THR A 139 -2.66 13.49 14.34
CA THR A 139 -3.26 13.85 15.64
C THR A 139 -4.03 12.68 16.23
N ASP A 140 -4.86 12.04 15.42
CA ASP A 140 -5.80 11.01 15.88
C ASP A 140 -5.88 9.87 14.87
N VAL A 141 -6.20 8.67 15.34
CA VAL A 141 -6.39 7.49 14.50
C VAL A 141 -7.61 6.71 14.98
N ARG A 142 -8.51 6.42 14.05
CA ARG A 142 -9.64 5.50 14.25
C ARG A 142 -9.39 4.23 13.46
N VAL A 143 -9.34 3.09 14.12
CA VAL A 143 -9.18 1.78 13.50
C VAL A 143 -10.47 0.99 13.63
N SER A 144 -11.01 0.48 12.53
CA SER A 144 -12.14 -0.45 12.50
C SER A 144 -11.66 -1.83 12.07
N ASP A 145 -12.05 -2.88 12.80
CA ASP A 145 -11.86 -4.26 12.35
C ASP A 145 -13.13 -4.86 11.73
N TRP A 146 -12.97 -6.02 11.11
CA TRP A 146 -14.00 -6.80 10.43
C TRP A 146 -15.04 -7.42 11.35
N LYS A 147 -14.72 -7.50 12.66
CA LYS A 147 -15.66 -7.91 13.69
C LYS A 147 -16.51 -6.72 14.16
N GLY A 148 -16.33 -5.55 13.56
CA GLY A 148 -17.05 -4.32 13.89
C GLY A 148 -16.51 -3.60 15.13
N ARG A 149 -15.34 -3.98 15.65
CA ARG A 149 -14.71 -3.24 16.75
C ARG A 149 -14.08 -1.97 16.23
N ILE A 150 -14.27 -0.89 16.98
CA ILE A 150 -13.69 0.42 16.69
C ILE A 150 -12.78 0.80 17.84
N SER A 151 -11.54 1.15 17.52
CA SER A 151 -10.55 1.66 18.48
C SER A 151 -10.13 3.06 18.07
N ASP A 152 -10.25 4.01 19.00
CA ASP A 152 -9.84 5.41 18.81
C ASP A 152 -8.55 5.68 19.59
N TRP A 153 -7.62 6.39 18.95
CA TRP A 153 -6.32 6.74 19.47
C TRP A 153 -6.06 8.22 19.24
N SER A 154 -5.47 8.90 20.23
CA SER A 154 -5.03 10.29 20.13
C SER A 154 -3.55 10.38 20.48
N ILE A 155 -2.75 11.03 19.64
CA ILE A 155 -1.34 11.30 19.93
C ILE A 155 -1.29 12.50 20.87
N THR A 156 -1.18 12.23 22.17
CA THR A 156 -0.85 13.28 23.13
C THR A 156 0.61 13.67 22.91
N SER A 157 0.87 14.92 22.53
CA SER A 157 2.23 15.45 22.52
C SER A 157 2.81 15.26 23.92
N ARG A 158 3.72 14.30 24.09
CA ARG A 158 4.48 14.16 25.32
C ARG A 158 5.27 15.48 25.44
N GLY A 159 4.87 16.29 26.42
CA GLY A 159 5.34 17.67 26.56
C GLY A 159 6.85 17.78 26.44
N VAL A 160 7.28 18.86 25.80
CA VAL A 160 8.63 19.38 25.93
C VAL A 160 8.90 19.47 27.44
N LEU A 161 9.72 18.57 27.97
CA LEU A 161 10.35 18.78 29.27
C LEU A 161 11.32 19.93 29.06
N ASN A 162 10.95 21.10 29.58
CA ASN A 162 11.84 22.24 29.73
C ASN A 162 13.06 21.86 30.59
#